data_AF-A0A7Y4ZJR4-F1
#
_entry.id   AF-A0A7Y4ZJR4-F1
#
_cell.length_a   1.000
_cell.length_b   1.000
_cell.length_c   1.000
_cell.angle_alpha   90.00
_cell.angle_beta   90.00
_cell.angle_gamma   90.00
#
_symmetry.space_group_name_H-M   'P 1'
#
loop_
_entity.id
_entity.type
_entity.pdbx_description
1 polymer ?
#
loop_
_entity_poly.entity_id
_entity_poly.type
_entity_poly.pdbx_seq_one_letter_code
_entity_poly.pdbx_strand_id
1 'polypeptide(L)'
;MKPSAVLSALVAFLVAGSASAAVTNWGGALNGANEVPANASTFKGNAVCTYDDVVRQLTCTITHDVPAPTSGHFHTAAKGVVGNVIYTFPTLVSPIVASTSLSPAQDTLLKANGLYVNIHTAANPGGEIRAQLEPIVVTDAGVTDGSTTTDATTSSSSSSSSSSSSSSSSSSSSGSGNTSTSSSTSGGTSGKTDDGGCNTSSDSSPWGFGALAVGVAVVLGALRKRRAA
;
A
#
# COMPACT_ATOMS: atom_id res chain seq x y z
N MET A 1 39.43 -50.93 31.84
CA MET A 1 38.71 -49.64 31.81
C MET A 1 38.48 -49.23 30.36
N LYS A 2 37.21 -49.12 29.95
CA LYS A 2 36.67 -48.34 28.81
C LYS A 2 35.16 -48.66 28.70
N PRO A 3 34.26 -47.82 29.23
CA PRO A 3 32.83 -48.05 29.11
C PRO A 3 32.35 -47.81 27.67
N SER A 4 31.32 -48.56 27.27
CA SER A 4 30.76 -48.55 25.92
C SER A 4 30.15 -47.19 25.54
N ALA A 5 30.39 -46.76 24.29
CA ALA A 5 29.70 -45.60 23.73
C ALA A 5 28.23 -45.95 23.45
N VAL A 6 27.30 -45.21 24.07
CA VAL A 6 25.86 -45.38 23.87
C VAL A 6 25.43 -44.63 22.62
N LEU A 7 24.81 -45.34 21.67
CA LEU A 7 24.31 -44.76 20.43
C LEU A 7 23.02 -43.95 20.72
N SER A 8 23.12 -42.62 20.75
CA SER A 8 21.96 -41.76 20.98
C SER A 8 21.20 -41.53 19.67
N ALA A 9 20.03 -42.15 19.54
CA ALA A 9 19.15 -41.96 18.40
C ALA A 9 18.36 -40.65 18.56
N LEU A 10 18.68 -39.66 17.72
CA LEU A 10 18.03 -38.35 17.74
C LEU A 10 16.71 -38.42 16.96
N VAL A 11 15.60 -38.58 17.68
CA VAL A 11 14.25 -38.67 17.09
C VAL A 11 13.78 -37.29 16.65
N ALA A 12 13.80 -37.04 15.34
CA ALA A 12 13.24 -35.82 14.76
C ALA A 12 11.70 -35.86 14.79
N PHE A 13 11.10 -35.15 15.74
CA PHE A 13 9.65 -35.04 15.87
C PHE A 13 9.11 -34.05 14.82
N LEU A 14 8.74 -34.55 13.65
CA LEU A 14 8.08 -33.79 12.59
C LEU A 14 6.67 -33.39 13.02
N VAL A 15 6.53 -32.16 13.55
CA VAL A 15 5.22 -31.52 13.75
C VAL A 15 4.67 -31.15 12.37
N ALA A 16 3.81 -32.01 11.83
CA ALA A 16 2.99 -31.67 10.67
C ALA A 16 1.92 -30.65 11.11
N GLY A 17 2.17 -29.37 10.87
CA GLY A 17 1.15 -28.34 11.02
C GLY A 17 0.04 -28.56 9.99
N SER A 18 -1.21 -28.67 10.46
CA SER A 18 -2.37 -28.77 9.58
C SER A 18 -2.48 -27.52 8.70
N ALA A 19 -2.37 -27.67 7.39
CA ALA A 19 -2.73 -26.61 6.46
C ALA A 19 -4.26 -26.42 6.53
N SER A 20 -4.69 -25.27 7.04
CA SER A 20 -6.11 -24.89 7.00
C SER A 20 -6.46 -24.47 5.59
N ALA A 21 -7.40 -25.16 4.96
CA ALA A 21 -8.11 -24.63 3.80
C ALA A 21 -8.81 -23.33 4.22
N ALA A 22 -8.41 -22.20 3.64
CA ALA A 22 -8.86 -20.88 4.08
C ALA A 22 -9.21 -20.00 2.87
N VAL A 23 -10.51 -19.79 2.67
CA VAL A 23 -10.97 -18.69 1.81
C VAL A 23 -10.66 -17.38 2.53
N THR A 24 -9.77 -16.57 1.95
CA THR A 24 -9.30 -15.30 2.51
C THR A 24 -9.79 -14.12 1.68
N ASN A 25 -10.05 -12.98 2.33
CA ASN A 25 -10.50 -11.77 1.65
C ASN A 25 -9.32 -10.83 1.39
N TRP A 26 -9.26 -10.27 0.19
CA TRP A 26 -8.21 -9.38 -0.30
C TRP A 26 -8.82 -8.18 -1.02
N GLY A 27 -8.11 -7.06 -1.08
CA GLY A 27 -8.61 -5.90 -1.81
C GLY A 27 -7.70 -4.68 -1.78
N GLY A 28 -8.21 -3.58 -2.33
CA GLY A 28 -7.52 -2.30 -2.35
C GLY A 28 -8.26 -1.25 -3.18
N ALA A 29 -8.08 0.02 -2.82
CA ALA A 29 -8.63 1.15 -3.56
C ALA A 29 -7.76 1.48 -4.78
N LEU A 30 -8.37 1.53 -5.97
CA LEU A 30 -7.70 1.89 -7.21
C LEU A 30 -7.66 3.42 -7.35
N ASN A 31 -6.48 3.97 -7.62
CA ASN A 31 -6.31 5.39 -7.95
C ASN A 31 -4.98 5.64 -8.71
N GLY A 32 -4.83 6.84 -9.29
CA GLY A 32 -3.65 7.22 -10.07
C GLY A 32 -2.36 7.48 -9.26
N ALA A 33 -2.47 7.77 -7.96
CA ALA A 33 -1.31 7.96 -7.08
C ALA A 33 -0.63 6.63 -6.69
N ASN A 34 -1.33 5.51 -6.86
CA ASN A 34 -0.78 4.16 -6.71
C ASN A 34 0.01 3.68 -7.95
N GLU A 35 -0.03 4.41 -9.06
CA GLU A 35 0.68 4.05 -10.29
C GLU A 35 2.20 4.23 -10.18
N VAL A 36 2.93 3.63 -11.13
CA VAL A 36 4.39 3.66 -11.17
C VAL A 36 4.86 3.99 -12.60
N PRO A 37 5.20 5.26 -12.90
CA PRO A 37 5.10 6.44 -12.03
C PRO A 37 3.65 6.85 -11.74
N ALA A 38 3.44 7.56 -10.63
CA ALA A 38 2.14 8.10 -10.25
C ALA A 38 1.63 9.09 -11.31
N ASN A 39 0.33 9.06 -11.60
CA ASN A 39 -0.34 9.97 -12.53
C ASN A 39 -1.31 10.92 -11.80
N ALA A 40 -1.85 11.91 -12.52
CA ALA A 40 -2.76 12.92 -11.97
C ALA A 40 -4.25 12.52 -12.00
N SER A 41 -4.57 11.24 -12.20
CA SER A 41 -5.94 10.77 -12.40
C SER A 41 -6.81 10.97 -11.16
N THR A 42 -7.93 11.67 -11.34
CA THR A 42 -8.95 11.86 -10.31
C THR A 42 -9.88 10.65 -10.17
N PHE A 43 -9.90 9.75 -11.17
CA PHE A 43 -10.71 8.53 -11.16
C PHE A 43 -10.36 7.61 -9.98
N LYS A 44 -11.34 6.79 -9.60
CA LYS A 44 -11.31 5.90 -8.43
C LYS A 44 -11.90 4.55 -8.78
N GLY A 45 -11.50 3.56 -8.00
CA GLY A 45 -12.13 2.25 -7.98
C GLY A 45 -11.84 1.50 -6.70
N ASN A 46 -12.39 0.31 -6.57
CA ASN A 46 -12.11 -0.59 -5.48
C ASN A 46 -12.17 -2.04 -5.95
N ALA A 47 -11.16 -2.84 -5.59
CA ALA A 47 -11.17 -4.29 -5.77
C ALA A 47 -11.52 -4.97 -4.43
N VAL A 48 -12.47 -5.89 -4.47
CA VAL A 48 -12.74 -6.86 -3.39
C VAL A 48 -12.63 -8.25 -3.98
N CYS A 49 -11.82 -9.09 -3.36
CA CYS A 49 -11.47 -10.41 -3.83
C CYS A 49 -11.65 -11.46 -2.73
N THR A 50 -12.05 -12.66 -3.13
CA THR A 50 -11.88 -13.89 -2.34
C THR A 50 -10.76 -14.72 -2.97
N TYR A 51 -9.96 -15.37 -2.11
CA TYR A 51 -8.90 -16.28 -2.51
C TYR A 51 -9.06 -17.62 -1.80
N ASP A 52 -9.33 -18.67 -2.56
CA ASP A 52 -9.32 -20.06 -2.09
C ASP A 52 -7.90 -20.62 -2.28
N ASP A 53 -7.22 -20.98 -1.19
CA ASP A 53 -5.82 -21.43 -1.23
C ASP A 53 -5.65 -22.92 -1.56
N VAL A 54 -6.72 -23.72 -1.51
CA VAL A 54 -6.72 -25.15 -1.87
C VAL A 54 -6.68 -25.32 -3.38
N VAL A 55 -7.57 -24.62 -4.10
CA VAL A 55 -7.56 -24.60 -5.58
C VAL A 55 -6.72 -23.47 -6.15
N ARG A 56 -6.25 -22.53 -5.30
CA ARG A 56 -5.52 -21.31 -5.64
C ARG A 56 -6.32 -20.38 -6.57
N GLN A 57 -7.63 -20.29 -6.35
CA GLN A 57 -8.53 -19.50 -7.19
C GLN A 57 -8.72 -18.10 -6.60
N LEU A 58 -8.28 -17.07 -7.34
CA LEU A 58 -8.56 -15.67 -7.03
C LEU A 58 -9.80 -15.22 -7.79
N THR A 59 -10.82 -14.76 -7.09
CA THR A 59 -12.04 -14.18 -7.69
C THR A 59 -12.28 -12.80 -7.14
N CYS A 60 -12.43 -11.80 -8.00
CA CYS A 60 -12.58 -10.41 -7.63
C CYS A 60 -13.78 -9.73 -8.30
N THR A 61 -14.41 -8.83 -7.56
CA THR A 61 -15.29 -7.79 -8.06
C THR A 61 -14.54 -6.46 -7.99
N ILE A 62 -14.38 -5.79 -9.14
CA ILE A 62 -13.72 -4.49 -9.25
C ILE A 62 -14.72 -3.45 -9.72
N THR A 63 -14.96 -2.42 -8.92
CA THR A 63 -15.72 -1.23 -9.31
C THR A 63 -14.77 -0.11 -9.69
N HIS A 64 -15.14 0.73 -10.66
CA HIS A 64 -14.45 1.97 -11.01
C HIS A 64 -15.41 2.98 -11.67
N ASP A 65 -14.97 4.25 -11.74
CA ASP A 65 -15.60 5.35 -12.46
C ASP A 65 -14.89 5.74 -13.77
N VAL A 66 -13.75 5.12 -14.10
CA VAL A 66 -12.95 5.39 -15.31
C VAL A 66 -13.81 5.33 -16.58
N PRO A 67 -13.88 6.42 -17.38
CA PRO A 67 -14.58 6.43 -18.66
C PRO A 67 -13.74 5.79 -19.76
N ALA A 68 -14.41 5.03 -20.64
CA ALA A 68 -13.80 4.38 -21.81
C ALA A 68 -12.45 3.65 -21.53
N PRO A 69 -12.41 2.73 -20.54
CA PRO A 69 -11.22 1.92 -20.29
C PRO A 69 -10.85 1.07 -21.51
N THR A 70 -9.54 0.95 -21.77
CA THR A 70 -8.99 0.27 -22.96
C THR A 70 -8.45 -1.12 -22.65
N SER A 71 -7.94 -1.34 -21.44
CA SER A 71 -7.55 -2.64 -20.91
C SER A 71 -7.61 -2.66 -19.39
N GLY A 72 -7.53 -3.85 -18.81
CA GLY A 72 -7.53 -4.05 -17.36
C GLY A 72 -6.99 -5.44 -17.01
N HIS A 73 -6.22 -5.52 -15.93
CA HIS A 73 -5.33 -6.64 -15.68
C HIS A 73 -5.18 -6.97 -14.19
N PHE A 74 -4.88 -8.24 -13.90
CA PHE A 74 -4.08 -8.60 -12.73
C PHE A 74 -2.60 -8.67 -13.13
N HIS A 75 -1.72 -8.16 -12.27
CA HIS A 75 -0.27 -8.21 -12.44
C HIS A 75 0.42 -8.81 -11.20
N THR A 76 1.66 -9.27 -11.39
CA THR A 76 2.59 -9.65 -10.30
C THR A 76 3.77 -8.69 -10.18
N ALA A 77 3.78 -7.87 -9.14
CA ALA A 77 4.97 -7.22 -8.57
C ALA A 77 4.65 -6.66 -7.18
N ALA A 78 5.71 -6.43 -6.39
CA ALA A 78 5.61 -5.69 -5.13
C ALA A 78 5.06 -4.26 -5.34
N LYS A 79 4.54 -3.67 -4.25
CA LYS A 79 4.07 -2.29 -4.22
C LYS A 79 5.20 -1.33 -4.67
N GLY A 80 4.90 -0.39 -5.55
CA GLY A 80 5.88 0.54 -6.11
C GLY A 80 6.74 -0.01 -7.27
N VAL A 81 6.49 -1.24 -7.74
CA VAL A 81 7.18 -1.86 -8.89
C VAL A 81 6.18 -2.21 -9.99
N VAL A 82 6.57 -2.08 -11.26
CA VAL A 82 5.79 -2.51 -12.43
C VAL A 82 5.96 -4.02 -12.63
N GLY A 83 4.86 -4.75 -12.84
CA GLY A 83 4.84 -6.20 -12.91
C GLY A 83 4.33 -6.77 -14.22
N ASN A 84 4.61 -8.05 -14.46
CA ASN A 84 4.06 -8.80 -15.59
C ASN A 84 2.55 -8.97 -15.45
N VAL A 85 1.81 -8.88 -16.56
CA VAL A 85 0.39 -9.26 -16.63
C VAL A 85 0.27 -10.78 -16.40
N ILE A 86 -0.65 -11.17 -15.52
CA ILE A 86 -0.98 -12.58 -15.26
C ILE A 86 -2.41 -12.96 -15.68
N TYR A 87 -3.27 -11.98 -15.91
CA TYR A 87 -4.64 -12.17 -16.39
C TYR A 87 -5.15 -10.87 -17.01
N THR A 88 -5.84 -10.95 -18.14
CA THR A 88 -6.51 -9.83 -18.80
C THR A 88 -8.01 -9.95 -18.61
N PHE A 89 -8.67 -8.87 -18.19
CA PHE A 89 -10.10 -8.87 -17.94
C PHE A 89 -10.90 -9.01 -19.26
N PRO A 90 -11.87 -9.94 -19.36
CA PRO A 90 -12.65 -10.15 -20.59
C PRO A 90 -13.70 -9.05 -20.83
N THR A 91 -13.98 -8.25 -19.81
CA THR A 91 -14.84 -7.07 -19.86
C THR A 91 -14.24 -5.96 -18.99
N LEU A 92 -14.49 -4.72 -19.37
CA LEU A 92 -14.08 -3.51 -18.64
C LEU A 92 -15.29 -2.68 -18.19
N VAL A 93 -16.49 -3.27 -18.23
CA VAL A 93 -17.71 -2.64 -17.71
C VAL A 93 -17.74 -2.81 -16.20
N SER A 94 -17.78 -1.70 -15.47
CA SER A 94 -17.92 -1.66 -14.01
C SER A 94 -19.34 -2.13 -13.59
N PRO A 95 -19.49 -3.06 -12.61
CA PRO A 95 -18.44 -3.83 -11.94
C PRO A 95 -17.86 -4.94 -12.83
N ILE A 96 -16.53 -5.01 -12.89
CA ILE A 96 -15.80 -6.10 -13.53
C ILE A 96 -15.79 -7.28 -12.56
N VAL A 97 -16.22 -8.46 -13.02
CA VAL A 97 -16.04 -9.73 -12.30
C VAL A 97 -14.94 -10.51 -13.00
N ALA A 98 -13.85 -10.77 -12.29
CA ALA A 98 -12.66 -11.46 -12.79
C ALA A 98 -12.35 -12.67 -11.93
N SER A 99 -12.00 -13.81 -12.53
CA SER A 99 -11.57 -15.00 -11.80
C SER A 99 -10.43 -15.69 -12.53
N THR A 100 -9.36 -16.04 -11.81
CA THR A 100 -8.18 -16.71 -12.37
C THR A 100 -7.53 -17.65 -11.36
N SER A 101 -6.97 -18.75 -11.86
CA SER A 101 -6.21 -19.70 -11.05
C SER A 101 -4.75 -19.25 -10.95
N LEU A 102 -4.21 -19.18 -9.73
CA LEU A 102 -2.83 -18.78 -9.48
C LEU A 102 -1.89 -20.00 -9.49
N SER A 103 -0.77 -19.86 -10.19
CA SER A 103 0.38 -20.77 -10.06
C SER A 103 0.99 -20.73 -8.64
N PRO A 104 1.80 -21.71 -8.21
CA PRO A 104 2.45 -21.70 -6.89
C PRO A 104 3.27 -20.42 -6.61
N ALA A 105 3.92 -19.88 -7.64
CA ALA A 105 4.69 -18.64 -7.53
C ALA A 105 3.77 -17.41 -7.34
N GLN A 106 2.64 -17.36 -8.04
CA GLN A 106 1.65 -16.30 -7.89
C GLN A 106 0.90 -16.36 -6.55
N ASP A 107 0.62 -17.56 -6.02
CA ASP A 107 0.10 -17.74 -4.65
C ASP A 107 1.07 -17.16 -3.60
N THR A 108 2.35 -17.53 -3.70
CA THR A 108 3.41 -17.01 -2.83
C THR A 108 3.50 -15.48 -2.92
N LEU A 109 3.39 -14.93 -4.12
CA LEU A 109 3.36 -13.48 -4.33
C LEU A 109 2.10 -12.82 -3.76
N LEU A 110 0.91 -13.42 -3.90
CA LEU A 110 -0.32 -12.87 -3.31
C LEU A 110 -0.16 -12.77 -1.79
N LYS A 111 0.28 -13.86 -1.15
CA LYS A 111 0.58 -13.94 0.29
C LYS A 111 1.67 -12.94 0.76
N ALA A 112 2.46 -12.40 -0.15
CA ALA A 112 3.45 -11.34 0.08
C ALA A 112 2.99 -9.94 -0.41
N ASN A 113 1.69 -9.74 -0.62
CA ASN A 113 1.06 -8.51 -1.15
C ASN A 113 1.65 -8.08 -2.51
N GLY A 114 2.05 -9.05 -3.34
CA GLY A 114 2.77 -8.91 -4.61
C GLY A 114 1.88 -9.03 -5.86
N LEU A 115 0.55 -8.98 -5.71
CA LEU A 115 -0.40 -8.86 -6.82
C LEU A 115 -1.08 -7.49 -6.82
N TYR A 116 -1.38 -6.97 -8.00
CA TYR A 116 -2.13 -5.72 -8.14
C TYR A 116 -3.13 -5.76 -9.30
N VAL A 117 -4.19 -4.96 -9.17
CA VAL A 117 -5.15 -4.64 -10.24
C VAL A 117 -4.70 -3.36 -10.92
N ASN A 118 -4.83 -3.31 -12.25
CA ASN A 118 -4.62 -2.11 -13.04
C ASN A 118 -5.72 -1.94 -14.10
N ILE A 119 -6.12 -0.70 -14.38
CA ILE A 119 -7.04 -0.32 -15.46
C ILE A 119 -6.36 0.78 -16.27
N HIS A 120 -6.50 0.74 -17.59
CA HIS A 120 -5.80 1.63 -18.53
C HIS A 120 -6.81 2.42 -19.37
N THR A 121 -6.41 3.59 -19.84
CA THR A 121 -7.14 4.37 -20.86
C THR A 121 -6.23 4.69 -22.05
N ALA A 122 -6.78 5.34 -23.08
CA ALA A 122 -5.98 5.92 -24.15
C ALA A 122 -5.09 7.09 -23.68
N ALA A 123 -5.45 7.78 -22.59
CA ALA A 123 -4.67 8.88 -22.03
C ALA A 123 -3.52 8.37 -21.14
N ASN A 124 -3.77 7.31 -20.38
CA ASN A 124 -2.77 6.66 -19.52
C ASN A 124 -2.62 5.17 -19.90
N PRO A 125 -1.95 4.86 -21.03
CA PRO A 125 -1.78 3.48 -21.50
C PRO A 125 -0.90 2.63 -20.58
N GLY A 126 0.01 3.26 -19.80
CA GLY A 126 0.82 2.57 -18.79
C GLY A 126 0.05 2.16 -17.53
N GLY A 127 -1.14 2.75 -17.29
CA GLY A 127 -1.95 2.57 -16.09
C GLY A 127 -2.67 3.88 -15.73
N GLU A 128 -4.01 3.85 -15.71
CA GLU A 128 -4.86 4.97 -15.28
C GLU A 128 -5.07 4.94 -13.76
N ILE A 129 -5.46 3.77 -13.22
CA ILE A 129 -5.61 3.55 -11.79
C ILE A 129 -5.14 2.15 -11.38
N ARG A 130 -4.43 2.07 -10.24
CA ARG A 130 -3.86 0.82 -9.68
C ARG A 130 -4.29 0.60 -8.23
N ALA A 131 -4.48 -0.66 -7.85
CA ALA A 131 -4.59 -1.10 -6.45
C ALA A 131 -3.70 -2.31 -6.19
N GLN A 132 -2.81 -2.22 -5.20
CA GLN A 132 -2.18 -3.42 -4.65
C GLN A 132 -3.25 -4.24 -3.90
N LEU A 133 -3.23 -5.57 -4.05
CA LEU A 133 -4.10 -6.46 -3.28
C LEU A 133 -3.45 -6.75 -1.93
N GLU A 134 -4.13 -6.35 -0.86
CA GLU A 134 -3.71 -6.52 0.53
C GLU A 134 -4.81 -7.28 1.31
N PRO A 135 -4.49 -8.02 2.39
CA PRO A 135 -5.50 -8.77 3.13
C PRO A 135 -6.55 -7.86 3.77
N ILE A 136 -7.83 -8.17 3.59
CA ILE A 136 -8.93 -7.50 4.29
C ILE A 136 -9.09 -8.17 5.65
N VAL A 137 -8.46 -7.59 6.67
CA VAL A 137 -8.72 -7.96 8.07
C VAL A 137 -10.07 -7.39 8.50
N VAL A 138 -11.10 -8.24 8.57
CA VAL A 138 -12.33 -7.91 9.27
C VAL A 138 -12.05 -8.03 10.76
N THR A 139 -11.47 -6.98 11.34
CA THR A 139 -11.44 -6.82 12.79
C THR A 139 -12.89 -6.71 13.27
N ASP A 140 -13.31 -7.62 14.15
CA ASP A 140 -14.64 -7.60 14.76
C ASP A 140 -14.77 -6.41 15.74
N ALA A 141 -14.94 -5.21 15.18
CA ALA A 141 -15.34 -4.01 15.89
C ALA A 141 -16.85 -4.06 16.20
N GLY A 142 -17.30 -5.20 16.75
CA GLY A 142 -18.71 -5.55 16.99
C GLY A 142 -18.93 -6.29 18.32
N VAL A 143 -17.89 -6.85 18.95
CA VAL A 143 -17.96 -7.38 20.32
C VAL A 143 -17.10 -6.54 21.26
N THR A 144 -17.74 -5.58 21.93
CA THR A 144 -17.20 -4.98 23.15
C THR A 144 -17.24 -6.01 24.28
N ASP A 145 -16.17 -6.80 24.43
CA ASP A 145 -15.97 -7.55 25.66
C ASP A 145 -15.75 -6.56 26.82
N GLY A 146 -16.55 -6.72 27.87
CA GLY A 146 -16.70 -5.75 28.94
C GLY A 146 -15.57 -5.81 29.96
N SER A 147 -14.33 -5.50 29.56
CA SER A 147 -13.19 -5.36 30.48
C SER A 147 -12.97 -3.89 30.91
N THR A 148 -14.04 -3.24 31.39
CA THR A 148 -13.92 -2.02 32.17
C THR A 148 -13.76 -2.42 33.64
N THR A 149 -12.52 -2.58 34.10
CA THR A 149 -12.25 -2.76 35.53
C THR A 149 -12.74 -1.55 36.30
N THR A 150 -13.75 -1.77 37.15
CA THR A 150 -14.36 -0.74 37.98
C THR A 150 -13.43 -0.31 39.11
N ASP A 151 -12.85 0.88 39.01
CA ASP A 151 -12.88 1.84 40.11
C ASP A 151 -12.76 3.28 39.59
N ALA A 152 -13.81 4.06 39.84
CA ALA A 152 -13.88 5.49 39.56
C ALA A 152 -14.82 6.13 40.57
N THR A 153 -14.33 6.29 41.80
CA THR A 153 -15.04 7.04 42.84
C THR A 153 -15.17 8.52 42.44
N THR A 154 -16.40 8.97 42.24
CA THR A 154 -16.76 10.35 41.91
C THR A 154 -16.36 11.33 43.00
N SER A 155 -15.62 12.38 42.65
CA SER A 155 -15.79 13.73 43.22
C SER A 155 -15.22 14.80 42.30
N SER A 156 -15.99 15.89 42.16
CA SER A 156 -15.77 17.00 41.24
C SER A 156 -14.83 18.07 41.78
N SER A 157 -14.06 18.72 40.91
CA SER A 157 -13.89 20.20 40.88
C SER A 157 -12.98 20.64 39.71
N SER A 158 -12.87 21.96 39.53
CA SER A 158 -12.51 22.68 38.31
C SER A 158 -11.03 23.07 38.17
N SER A 159 -10.75 23.83 37.09
CA SER A 159 -9.65 24.82 36.93
C SER A 159 -8.32 24.36 36.28
N SER A 160 -8.20 24.71 35.00
CA SER A 160 -7.11 25.49 34.37
C SER A 160 -5.63 25.39 34.83
N SER A 161 -4.77 25.44 33.78
CA SER A 161 -3.46 26.13 33.72
C SER A 161 -2.24 25.59 34.49
N SER A 162 -1.37 24.92 33.74
CA SER A 162 0.08 25.17 33.59
C SER A 162 1.02 25.40 34.80
N SER A 163 2.16 24.70 34.73
CA SER A 163 3.55 25.14 35.03
C SER A 163 4.27 24.60 36.28
N SER A 164 5.61 24.62 36.18
CA SER A 164 6.65 24.43 37.21
C SER A 164 6.93 23.02 37.81
N SER A 165 7.99 22.41 37.28
CA SER A 165 9.17 21.87 38.00
C SER A 165 9.17 21.75 39.55
N SER A 166 9.55 20.60 40.10
CA SER A 166 10.92 20.32 40.63
C SER A 166 11.04 19.23 41.73
N SER A 167 12.05 18.36 41.55
CA SER A 167 12.92 17.70 42.56
C SER A 167 12.41 16.97 43.81
N SER A 168 12.74 15.67 43.91
CA SER A 168 13.55 14.97 44.96
C SER A 168 13.40 13.45 44.75
N SER A 169 14.30 12.50 45.08
CA SER A 169 15.67 12.45 45.66
C SER A 169 16.35 11.14 45.12
N SER A 170 17.58 10.68 45.38
CA SER A 170 18.80 11.12 46.11
C SER A 170 19.99 10.20 45.69
N SER A 171 21.19 10.38 46.29
CA SER A 171 22.41 9.52 46.19
C SER A 171 23.18 9.51 44.85
N SER A 172 24.52 9.44 44.79
CA SER A 172 25.59 9.66 45.79
C SER A 172 26.98 9.63 45.12
N SER A 173 27.94 10.47 45.57
CA SER A 173 29.42 10.40 45.31
C SER A 173 29.89 10.38 43.84
N SER A 174 31.03 10.93 43.39
CA SER A 174 32.17 11.71 43.90
C SER A 174 32.91 12.16 42.61
N GLY A 175 33.61 13.29 42.44
CA GLY A 175 34.44 14.13 43.29
C GLY A 175 35.60 14.65 42.40
N SER A 176 36.10 15.88 42.63
CA SER A 176 37.16 16.57 41.85
C SER A 176 36.77 17.05 40.43
N GLY A 177 37.18 18.25 39.95
CA GLY A 177 37.87 19.34 40.64
C GLY A 177 38.41 20.44 39.71
N ASN A 178 37.73 21.60 39.70
CA ASN A 178 38.25 22.96 39.49
C ASN A 178 39.12 23.32 38.24
N THR A 179 38.65 24.26 37.41
CA THR A 179 39.18 25.65 37.37
C THR A 179 38.45 26.53 36.34
N SER A 180 38.25 27.80 36.70
CA SER A 180 37.57 28.82 35.90
C SER A 180 38.58 29.80 35.30
N THR A 181 38.39 30.24 34.05
CA THR A 181 38.78 31.61 33.67
C THR A 181 37.84 32.20 32.63
N SER A 182 37.34 33.39 32.93
CA SER A 182 36.49 34.23 32.08
C SER A 182 37.28 35.38 31.46
N SER A 183 37.08 35.68 30.18
CA SER A 183 37.29 37.01 29.56
C SER A 183 37.03 36.91 28.05
N SER A 184 36.40 37.82 27.30
CA SER A 184 35.52 38.97 27.51
C SER A 184 35.67 39.85 26.26
N THR A 185 34.58 40.33 25.66
CA THR A 185 34.57 41.56 24.80
C THR A 185 35.26 41.40 23.42
N SER A 186 34.86 42.01 22.30
CA SER A 186 33.83 43.01 21.92
C SER A 186 33.33 42.66 20.51
N GLY A 187 32.05 42.88 20.16
CA GLY A 187 31.56 44.12 19.53
C GLY A 187 31.72 44.05 18.00
N GLY A 188 30.67 43.76 17.23
CA GLY A 188 29.72 44.76 16.71
C GLY A 188 29.96 44.91 15.19
N THR A 189 29.02 45.25 14.31
CA THR A 189 27.61 45.67 14.40
C THR A 189 26.91 45.44 13.04
N SER A 190 25.58 45.56 12.99
CA SER A 190 24.73 45.65 11.78
C SER A 190 24.47 44.34 11.00
N GLY A 191 23.25 43.95 10.65
CA GLY A 191 21.93 44.46 11.05
C GLY A 191 20.93 44.53 9.88
N LYS A 192 19.75 43.89 10.05
CA LYS A 192 18.56 43.91 9.17
C LYS A 192 18.74 43.26 7.78
N THR A 193 17.70 42.79 7.08
CA THR A 193 16.39 42.19 7.42
C THR A 193 16.01 41.31 6.22
N ASP A 194 15.14 40.33 6.45
CA ASP A 194 14.13 39.81 5.53
C ASP A 194 13.72 40.79 4.40
N ASP A 195 13.82 40.35 3.13
CA ASP A 195 12.65 40.01 2.28
C ASP A 195 13.01 39.72 0.80
N GLY A 196 12.31 38.74 0.20
CA GLY A 196 11.99 38.72 -1.24
C GLY A 196 12.98 38.08 -2.23
N GLY A 197 12.42 37.35 -3.21
CA GLY A 197 13.00 37.27 -4.57
C GLY A 197 13.67 35.97 -5.00
N CYS A 198 12.93 34.85 -5.11
CA CYS A 198 13.36 33.72 -5.93
C CYS A 198 13.19 34.03 -7.43
N ASN A 199 14.26 34.42 -8.13
CA ASN A 199 14.37 34.22 -9.58
C ASN A 199 15.82 34.15 -10.08
N THR A 200 16.31 32.94 -10.30
CA THR A 200 17.37 32.61 -11.26
C THR A 200 17.01 31.25 -11.86
N SER A 201 16.57 31.21 -13.11
CA SER A 201 17.40 30.89 -14.28
C SER A 201 17.66 29.39 -14.46
N SER A 202 16.94 28.76 -15.40
CA SER A 202 17.39 27.55 -16.10
C SER A 202 16.73 27.43 -17.48
N ASP A 203 17.38 28.09 -18.43
CA ASP A 203 17.57 27.78 -19.85
C ASP A 203 16.51 27.09 -20.73
N SER A 204 16.39 27.67 -21.92
CA SER A 204 15.70 27.16 -23.10
C SER A 204 16.57 26.18 -23.88
N SER A 205 16.01 25.09 -24.42
CA SER A 205 16.18 24.66 -25.84
C SER A 205 15.55 23.29 -26.14
N PRO A 206 15.24 22.98 -27.42
CA PRO A 206 14.15 22.07 -27.75
C PRO A 206 14.58 20.78 -28.47
N TRP A 207 13.72 19.75 -28.39
CA TRP A 207 13.65 18.69 -29.39
C TRP A 207 12.20 18.42 -29.75
N GLY A 208 11.84 18.73 -31.01
CA GLY A 208 10.53 18.43 -31.58
C GLY A 208 10.66 17.48 -32.76
N PHE A 209 10.03 16.31 -32.64
CA PHE A 209 9.60 15.42 -33.72
C PHE A 209 8.41 14.62 -33.16
N GLY A 210 7.29 14.41 -33.84
CA GLY A 210 6.79 14.96 -35.10
C GLY A 210 5.36 14.43 -35.28
N ALA A 211 4.41 15.28 -35.65
CA ALA A 211 3.02 14.85 -35.80
C ALA A 211 2.82 14.05 -37.10
N LEU A 212 2.08 12.93 -37.02
CA LEU A 212 1.43 12.33 -38.19
C LEU A 212 -0.01 11.98 -37.81
N ALA A 213 -0.94 12.29 -38.72
CA ALA A 213 -2.35 12.39 -38.40
C ALA A 213 -3.23 11.49 -39.29
N VAL A 214 -4.42 11.17 -38.75
CA VAL A 214 -5.64 10.73 -39.45
C VAL A 214 -5.62 9.37 -40.17
N GLY A 215 -6.55 8.50 -39.75
CA GLY A 215 -6.86 7.24 -40.39
C GLY A 215 -8.16 6.62 -39.87
N VAL A 216 -9.27 7.37 -39.87
CA VAL A 216 -10.59 6.86 -39.45
C VAL A 216 -11.20 6.04 -40.58
N ALA A 217 -11.42 4.74 -40.35
CA ALA A 217 -12.20 3.87 -41.24
C ALA A 217 -13.35 3.22 -40.47
N VAL A 218 -14.56 3.77 -40.64
CA VAL A 218 -15.80 3.18 -40.14
C VAL A 218 -16.27 2.11 -41.13
N VAL A 219 -16.47 0.88 -40.67
CA VAL A 219 -17.14 -0.18 -41.45
C VAL A 219 -18.41 -0.62 -40.74
N LEU A 220 -19.56 -0.17 -41.25
CA LEU A 220 -20.87 -0.72 -40.88
C LEU A 220 -21.02 -2.12 -41.49
N GLY A 221 -21.08 -3.16 -40.65
CA GLY A 221 -21.44 -4.53 -41.04
C GLY A 221 -22.87 -4.86 -40.59
N ALA A 222 -23.78 -5.15 -41.53
CA ALA A 222 -25.21 -5.14 -41.27
C ALA A 222 -25.77 -6.37 -40.52
N LEU A 223 -26.73 -6.10 -39.64
CA LEU A 223 -27.61 -7.06 -38.97
C LEU A 223 -28.41 -7.90 -39.98
N ARG A 224 -28.34 -9.24 -39.91
CA ARG A 224 -29.34 -10.15 -40.51
C ARG A 224 -29.86 -11.20 -39.54
N LYS A 225 -30.95 -10.82 -38.88
CA LYS A 225 -31.86 -11.69 -38.13
C LYS A 225 -32.60 -12.60 -39.11
N ARG A 226 -32.50 -13.92 -38.98
CA ARG A 226 -33.48 -14.87 -39.56
C ARG A 226 -34.09 -15.68 -38.42
N ARG A 227 -35.40 -15.49 -38.21
CA ARG A 227 -36.24 -16.37 -37.39
C ARG A 227 -36.65 -17.58 -38.23
N ALA A 228 -37.08 -18.62 -37.52
CA ALA A 228 -37.53 -19.90 -38.07
C ALA A 228 -38.70 -19.79 -39.06
N ALA A 229 -38.74 -20.76 -39.96
CA ALA A 229 -39.91 -21.56 -40.28
C ALA A 229 -39.46 -23.03 -40.22
#